data_AF-A0A832GQJ1-F1
#
_entry.id   AF-A0A832GQJ1-F1
#
_cell.length_a   1.000
_cell.length_b   1.000
_cell.length_c   1.000
_cell.angle_alpha   90.00
_cell.angle_beta   90.00
_cell.angle_gamma   90.00
#
_symmetry.space_group_name_H-M   'P 1'
#
loop_
_entity.id
_entity.type
_entity.pdbx_description
1 polymer ?
#
loop_
_entity_poly.entity_id
_entity_poly.type
_entity_poly.pdbx_seq_one_letter_code
_entity_poly.pdbx_strand_id
1 'polypeptide(L)'
;MMDIKIFELGLILILIGLSIAITGFILAIKRFKGKINGGGIILIGPIPLIFSSSSSKHAWKILIIIVFLIAFLCFLFFSILA
;
A
#
# COMPACT_ATOMS: atom_id res chain seq x y z
N MET A 1 4.64 31.12 9.00
CA MET A 1 3.50 30.43 9.64
C MET A 1 2.66 29.86 8.51
N MET A 2 2.47 28.54 8.43
CA MET A 2 1.57 27.98 7.40
C MET A 2 0.14 28.39 7.74
N ASP A 3 -0.58 28.92 6.77
CA ASP A 3 -1.99 29.27 6.94
C ASP A 3 -2.80 28.00 7.21
N ILE A 4 -3.37 27.91 8.41
CA ILE A 4 -4.16 26.77 8.90
C ILE A 4 -5.26 26.37 7.90
N LYS A 5 -5.82 27.36 7.18
CA LYS A 5 -6.83 27.17 6.14
C LYS A 5 -6.34 26.32 4.96
N ILE A 6 -5.11 26.51 4.50
CA ILE A 6 -4.55 25.75 3.37
C ILE A 6 -4.31 24.30 3.80
N PHE A 7 -3.85 24.11 5.04
CA PHE A 7 -3.65 22.79 5.63
C PHE A 7 -4.97 22.02 5.75
N GLU A 8 -6.03 22.64 6.27
CA GLU A 8 -7.36 22.02 6.39
C GLU A 8 -7.94 21.63 5.02
N LEU A 9 -7.83 22.50 4.02
CA LEU A 9 -8.28 22.22 2.65
C LEU A 9 -7.52 21.05 2.02
N GLY A 10 -6.20 21.00 2.23
CA GLY A 10 -5.37 19.87 1.78
C GLY A 10 -5.78 18.56 2.43
N LEU A 11 -6.05 18.57 3.74
CA LEU A 11 -6.48 17.38 4.49
C LEU A 11 -7.84 16.88 4.00
N ILE A 12 -8.81 17.78 3.80
CA ILE A 12 -10.13 17.45 3.24
C ILE A 12 -9.99 16.83 1.85
N LEU A 13 -9.14 17.41 0.99
CA LEU A 13 -8.94 16.92 -0.37
C LEU A 13 -8.32 15.51 -0.39
N ILE A 14 -7.37 15.24 0.50
CA ILE A 14 -6.77 13.90 0.68
C ILE A 14 -7.84 12.89 1.11
N LEU A 15 -8.69 13.24 2.08
CA LEU A 15 -9.75 12.35 2.56
C LEU A 15 -10.78 12.04 1.47
N ILE A 16 -11.14 13.03 0.65
CA ILE A 16 -12.04 12.85 -0.51
C ILE A 16 -11.38 11.92 -1.53
N GLY A 17 -10.12 12.17 -1.91
CA GLY A 17 -9.39 11.33 -2.85
C GLY A 17 -9.27 9.88 -2.37
N LEU A 18 -8.96 9.68 -1.09
CA LEU A 18 -8.88 8.36 -0.47
C LEU A 18 -10.24 7.65 -0.50
N SER A 19 -11.32 8.37 -0.18
CA SER A 19 -12.68 7.82 -0.19
C SER A 19 -13.04 7.29 -1.58
N ILE A 20 -12.80 8.09 -2.63
CA ILE A 20 -13.08 7.71 -4.02
C ILE A 20 -12.26 6.49 -4.44
N ALA A 21 -10.97 6.45 -4.07
CA ALA A 21 -10.10 5.31 -4.39
C ALA A 21 -10.62 4.01 -3.76
N ILE A 22 -11.05 4.06 -2.49
CA ILE A 22 -11.60 2.90 -1.76
C ILE A 22 -12.90 2.42 -2.42
N THR A 23 -13.84 3.32 -2.74
CA THR A 23 -15.10 2.91 -3.40
C THR A 23 -14.84 2.32 -4.78
N GLY A 24 -13.95 2.94 -5.57
CA GLY A 24 -13.55 2.42 -6.87
C GLY A 24 -12.96 1.02 -6.80
N PHE A 25 -12.08 0.78 -5.82
CA PHE A 25 -11.48 -0.53 -5.56
C PHE A 25 -12.52 -1.59 -5.18
N ILE A 26 -13.45 -1.26 -4.26
CA ILE A 26 -14.52 -2.17 -3.85
C ILE A 26 -15.42 -2.54 -5.05
N LEU A 27 -15.77 -1.56 -5.88
CA LEU A 27 -16.58 -1.81 -7.08
C LEU A 27 -15.85 -2.68 -8.10
N ALA A 28 -14.53 -2.48 -8.27
CA ALA A 28 -13.70 -3.31 -9.14
C ALA A 28 -13.67 -4.77 -8.67
N ILE A 29 -13.54 -5.01 -7.36
CA ILE A 29 -13.60 -6.35 -6.77
C ILE A 29 -14.99 -6.96 -6.98
N LYS A 30 -16.07 -6.22 -6.72
CA LYS A 30 -17.44 -6.73 -6.88
C LYS A 30 -17.78 -7.13 -8.31
N ARG A 31 -17.19 -6.46 -9.31
CA ARG A 31 -17.38 -6.79 -10.74
C ARG A 31 -16.53 -7.98 -11.20
N PHE A 32 -15.55 -8.41 -10.41
CA PHE A 32 -14.68 -9.52 -10.74
C PHE A 32 -15.41 -10.86 -10.55
N LYS A 33 -15.69 -11.56 -11.65
CA LYS A 33 -16.37 -12.88 -11.65
C LYS A 33 -15.41 -14.08 -11.56
N GLY A 34 -14.10 -13.85 -11.52
CA GLY A 34 -13.07 -14.90 -11.42
C GLY A 34 -12.75 -15.30 -9.97
N LYS A 35 -11.99 -16.40 -9.78
CA LYS A 35 -11.42 -16.74 -8.47
C LYS A 35 -10.45 -15.63 -8.05
N ILE A 36 -10.76 -14.97 -6.94
CA ILE A 36 -9.88 -13.97 -6.34
C ILE A 36 -8.73 -14.71 -5.66
N ASN A 37 -7.59 -14.77 -6.34
CA ASN A 37 -6.34 -15.19 -5.71
C ASN A 37 -5.79 -14.00 -4.92
N GLY A 38 -6.30 -13.82 -3.71
CA GLY A 38 -5.87 -12.78 -2.79
C GLY A 38 -4.57 -13.16 -2.09
N GLY A 39 -3.71 -12.17 -1.88
CA GLY A 39 -2.56 -12.27 -0.98
C GLY A 39 -2.32 -10.94 -0.28
N GLY A 40 -1.77 -10.99 0.93
CA GLY A 40 -1.47 -9.84 1.75
C GLY A 40 -0.09 -9.98 2.39
N ILE A 41 0.46 -8.84 2.82
CA ILE A 41 1.69 -8.76 3.60
C ILE A 41 1.32 -8.15 4.95
N ILE A 42 1.61 -8.87 6.03
CA ILE A 42 1.54 -8.37 7.39
C ILE A 42 2.95 -7.93 7.77
N LEU A 43 3.13 -6.65 8.06
CA LEU A 43 4.41 -6.12 8.54
C LEU A 43 4.42 -6.19 10.07
N ILE A 44 5.18 -7.12 10.64
CA ILE A 44 5.45 -7.15 12.09
C ILE A 44 6.84 -6.55 12.29
N GLY A 45 6.88 -5.24 12.50
CA GLY A 45 8.14 -4.49 12.45
C GLY A 45 8.78 -4.56 11.05
N PRO A 46 10.13 -4.59 10.93
CA PRO A 46 10.81 -4.66 9.63
C PRO A 46 10.69 -6.03 8.95
N ILE A 47 10.00 -6.99 9.57
CA ILE A 47 9.88 -8.36 9.07
C ILE A 47 8.54 -8.50 8.33
N PRO A 48 8.55 -8.68 7.00
CA PRO A 48 7.34 -8.91 6.23
C PRO A 48 6.89 -10.39 6.30
N LEU A 49 5.63 -10.63 6.65
CA LEU A 49 4.97 -11.94 6.61
C LEU A 49 3.96 -11.98 5.47
N ILE A 50 4.13 -12.92 4.54
CA ILE A 50 3.36 -12.99 3.30
C ILE A 50 2.36 -14.13 3.38
N PHE A 51 1.09 -13.84 3.14
CA PHE A 51 0.04 -14.84 3.00
C PHE A 51 -0.55 -14.72 1.60
N SER A 52 -0.52 -15.79 0.81
CA SER A 52 -1.09 -15.81 -0.55
C SER A 52 -1.93 -17.07 -0.74
N SER A 53 -3.16 -16.89 -1.22
CA SER A 53 -4.18 -17.95 -1.24
C SER A 53 -4.05 -18.94 -2.40
N SER A 54 -3.27 -18.64 -3.46
CA SER A 54 -2.71 -19.58 -4.47
C SER A 54 -2.51 -18.90 -5.82
N SER A 55 -1.25 -18.81 -6.27
CA SER A 55 -0.76 -19.09 -7.63
C SER A 55 0.67 -18.57 -7.71
N SER A 56 1.63 -19.47 -7.95
CA SER A 56 3.07 -19.17 -8.06
C SER A 56 3.39 -18.06 -9.08
N LYS A 57 2.48 -17.77 -10.01
CA LYS A 57 2.65 -16.75 -11.06
C LYS A 57 2.51 -15.30 -10.57
N HIS A 58 1.92 -15.07 -9.39
CA HIS A 58 1.82 -13.73 -8.79
C HIS A 58 2.74 -13.50 -7.59
N ALA A 59 3.40 -14.57 -7.11
CA ALA A 59 4.40 -14.49 -6.05
C ALA A 59 5.56 -13.52 -6.41
N TRP A 60 5.93 -13.43 -7.70
CA TRP A 60 6.97 -12.52 -8.18
C TRP A 60 6.64 -11.03 -7.95
N LYS A 61 5.36 -10.64 -8.11
CA LYS A 61 4.93 -9.24 -7.88
C LYS A 61 5.02 -8.87 -6.40
N ILE A 62 4.66 -9.81 -5.53
CA ILE A 62 4.76 -9.66 -4.08
C ILE A 62 6.24 -9.58 -3.67
N LEU A 63 7.11 -10.41 -4.27
CA LEU A 63 8.56 -10.38 -4.06
C LEU A 63 9.16 -9.01 -4.44
N ILE A 64 8.75 -8.42 -5.57
CA ILE A 64 9.19 -7.08 -5.99
C ILE A 64 8.77 -6.00 -5.01
N ILE A 65 7.53 -6.06 -4.51
CA ILE A 65 7.03 -5.09 -3.52
C ILE A 65 7.86 -5.17 -2.24
N ILE A 66 8.25 -6.37 -1.82
CA ILE A 66 9.10 -6.60 -0.64
C ILE A 66 10.51 -6.07 -0.87
N VAL A 67 11.12 -6.35 -2.02
CA VAL A 67 12.45 -5.83 -2.36
C VAL A 67 12.44 -4.31 -2.36
N PHE A 68 11.41 -3.69 -2.95
CA PHE A 68 11.26 -2.23 -2.95
C PHE A 68 11.05 -1.67 -1.53
N LEU A 69 10.25 -2.34 -0.71
CA LEU A 69 9.99 -1.92 0.67
C LEU A 69 11.26 -2.00 1.53
N ILE A 70 12.05 -3.07 1.40
CA ILE A 70 13.32 -3.23 2.12
C ILE A 70 14.33 -2.18 1.66
N ALA A 71 14.43 -1.94 0.34
CA ALA A 71 15.30 -0.89 -0.19
C ALA A 71 14.91 0.50 0.32
N PHE A 72 13.60 0.79 0.37
CA PHE A 72 13.07 2.03 0.91
C PHE A 72 13.36 2.17 2.42
N LEU A 73 13.19 1.10 3.20
CA LEU A 73 13.53 1.12 4.63
C LEU A 73 15.02 1.33 4.86
N CYS A 74 15.89 0.66 4.10
CA CYS A 74 17.34 0.86 4.15
C CYS A 74 17.72 2.30 3.79
N PHE A 75 17.09 2.86 2.76
CA PHE A 75 17.30 4.26 2.37
C PHE A 75 16.90 5.21 3.51
N LEU A 76 15.74 4.98 4.12
CA LEU A 76 15.25 5.80 5.24
C LEU A 76 16.16 5.69 6.46
N PHE A 77 16.64 4.47 6.77
CA PHE A 77 17.57 4.23 7.87
C PHE A 77 18.95 4.85 7.61
N PHE A 78 19.46 4.77 6.38
CA PHE A 78 20.69 5.45 5.98
C PHE A 78 20.54 6.97 6.08
N SER A 79 19.43 7.52 5.59
CA SER A 79 19.15 8.96 5.64
C SER A 79 18.91 9.50 7.05
N ILE A 80 18.57 8.65 8.03
CA ILE A 80 18.43 9.06 9.44
C ILE A 80 19.78 9.04 10.17
N LEU A 81 20.71 8.19 9.70
CA LEU A 81 21.99 7.92 10.36
C LEU A 81 23.16 8.75 9.78
N ALA A 82 23.05 9.16 8.51
CA ALA A 82 23.99 10.06 7.82
C ALA A 82 23.54 11.52 7.96
#